data_AF-A0A1K1Q3K0-F1
#
_entry.id   AF-A0A1K1Q3K0-F1
#
_cell.length_a   1.000
_cell.length_b   1.000
_cell.length_c   1.000
_cell.angle_alpha   90.00
_cell.angle_beta   90.00
_cell.angle_gamma   90.00
#
_symmetry.space_group_name_H-M   'P 1'
#
loop_
_entity.id
_entity.type
_entity.pdbx_description
1 polymer ?
#
loop_
_entity_poly.entity_id
_entity_poly.type
_entity_poly.pdbx_seq_one_letter_code
_entity_poly.pdbx_strand_id
1 'polypeptide(L)'
;MASSSAQLFIPYSESTQGPWIVRRASLPLGRYESQSAAIAAAEALAPGLSDSLGRPVEIHVQHADGTWEEHNFVVAGLVAGSGYSSSAWSRHA
;
A
#
# COMPACT_ATOMS: atom_id res chain seq x y z
N MET A 1 19.27 -8.06 -3.59
CA MET A 1 18.59 -8.52 -2.36
C MET A 1 17.14 -8.08 -2.48
N ALA A 2 16.21 -8.99 -2.75
CA ALA A 2 14.79 -8.64 -2.82
C ALA A 2 14.29 -8.54 -1.39
N SER A 3 13.97 -7.32 -0.92
CA SER A 3 13.31 -7.13 0.37
C SER A 3 12.08 -8.02 0.42
N SER A 4 12.06 -8.97 1.38
CA SER A 4 10.96 -9.94 1.53
C SER A 4 9.77 -9.31 2.26
N SER A 5 9.33 -8.13 1.83
CA SER A 5 8.11 -7.47 2.28
C SER A 5 6.94 -7.87 1.39
N ALA A 6 5.75 -7.98 1.97
CA ALA A 6 4.52 -8.12 1.20
C ALA A 6 3.99 -6.73 0.84
N GLN A 7 3.68 -6.48 -0.43
CA GLN A 7 3.36 -5.13 -0.90
C GLN A 7 1.86 -4.98 -1.19
N LEU A 8 1.26 -3.96 -0.60
CA LEU A 8 -0.08 -3.47 -0.90
C LEU A 8 0.04 -2.22 -1.78
N PHE A 9 -0.69 -2.21 -2.88
CA PHE A 9 -0.73 -1.10 -3.82
C PHE A 9 -2.12 -0.48 -3.84
N ILE A 10 -2.16 0.83 -3.84
CA ILE A 10 -3.38 1.62 -4.00
C ILE A 10 -3.26 2.50 -5.25
N PRO A 11 -3.40 1.95 -6.46
CA PRO A 11 -3.45 2.75 -7.68
C PRO A 11 -4.67 3.68 -7.69
N TYR A 12 -4.45 4.88 -8.20
CA TYR A 12 -5.52 5.77 -8.60
C TYR A 12 -6.14 5.28 -9.92
N SER A 13 -7.47 5.20 -9.99
CA SER A 13 -8.18 4.79 -11.20
C SER A 13 -9.12 5.88 -11.70
N GLU A 14 -8.75 6.54 -12.80
CA GLU A 14 -9.56 7.59 -13.43
C GLU A 14 -10.74 7.05 -14.23
N SER A 15 -10.73 5.75 -14.57
CA SER A 15 -11.52 5.20 -15.68
C SER A 15 -13.03 5.11 -15.42
N THR A 16 -13.54 5.28 -14.18
CA THR A 16 -14.99 5.22 -13.90
C THR A 16 -15.52 6.23 -12.85
N GLN A 17 -14.86 7.37 -12.63
CA GLN A 17 -15.13 8.35 -11.53
C GLN A 17 -14.50 8.02 -10.16
N GLY A 18 -13.19 7.77 -10.12
CA GLY A 18 -12.39 7.95 -8.89
C GLY A 18 -12.42 6.88 -7.79
N PRO A 19 -12.64 5.57 -8.05
CA PRO A 19 -12.41 4.59 -7.01
C PRO A 19 -10.92 4.32 -6.77
N TRP A 20 -10.53 4.26 -5.51
CA TRP A 20 -9.21 3.80 -5.08
C TRP A 20 -9.27 2.30 -4.85
N ILE A 21 -8.34 1.54 -5.43
CA ILE A 21 -8.36 0.08 -5.35
C ILE A 21 -7.20 -0.37 -4.49
N VAL A 22 -7.46 -1.05 -3.38
CA VAL A 22 -6.40 -1.75 -2.65
C VAL A 22 -6.16 -3.08 -3.34
N ARG A 23 -4.93 -3.37 -3.75
CA ARG A 23 -4.56 -4.64 -4.38
C ARG A 23 -3.24 -5.17 -3.83
N ARG A 24 -3.06 -6.48 -3.89
CA ARG A 24 -1.79 -7.15 -3.59
C ARG A 24 -1.31 -7.89 -4.83
N ALA A 25 -0.10 -7.57 -5.29
CA ALA A 25 0.40 -8.04 -6.58
C ALA A 25 -0.63 -7.78 -7.71
N SER A 26 -1.35 -8.80 -8.16
CA SER A 26 -2.36 -8.72 -9.23
C SER A 26 -3.81 -8.96 -8.74
N LEU A 27 -4.04 -9.11 -7.43
CA LEU A 27 -5.37 -9.39 -6.86
C LEU A 27 -5.98 -8.14 -6.22
N PRO A 28 -7.16 -7.67 -6.68
CA PRO A 28 -7.90 -6.61 -6.02
C PRO A 28 -8.48 -7.12 -4.70
N LEU A 29 -8.21 -6.40 -3.61
CA LEU A 29 -8.70 -6.70 -2.26
C LEU A 29 -9.94 -5.88 -1.91
N GLY A 30 -10.06 -4.66 -2.46
CA GLY A 30 -11.22 -3.81 -2.22
C GLY A 30 -11.23 -2.57 -3.10
N ARG A 31 -12.41 -1.97 -3.26
CA ARG A 31 -12.66 -0.73 -4.01
C ARG A 31 -13.27 0.29 -3.05
N TYR A 32 -12.71 1.49 -3.02
CA TYR A 32 -13.05 2.55 -2.08
C TYR A 32 -13.35 3.85 -2.82
N GLU A 33 -14.19 4.69 -2.23
CA GLU A 33 -14.62 5.97 -2.83
C GLU A 33 -13.58 7.09 -2.73
N SER A 34 -12.58 6.96 -1.87
CA SER A 34 -11.56 7.98 -1.64
C SER A 34 -10.19 7.38 -1.29
N GLN A 35 -9.14 8.19 -1.47
CA GLN A 35 -7.75 7.81 -1.16
C GLN A 35 -7.60 7.45 0.31
N SER A 36 -8.14 8.29 1.19
CA SER A 36 -8.09 8.08 2.64
C SER A 36 -8.83 6.82 3.08
N ALA A 37 -9.98 6.51 2.47
CA ALA A 37 -10.70 5.26 2.75
C ALA A 37 -9.90 4.03 2.31
N ALA A 38 -9.23 4.09 1.16
CA ALA A 38 -8.39 3.00 0.69
C ALA A 38 -7.14 2.81 1.56
N ILE A 39 -6.51 3.91 1.99
CA ILE A 39 -5.37 3.88 2.90
C ILE A 39 -5.79 3.23 4.23
N ALA A 40 -6.86 3.74 4.86
CA ALA A 40 -7.33 3.22 6.14
C ALA A 40 -7.67 1.72 6.06
N ALA A 41 -8.24 1.27 4.95
CA ALA A 41 -8.51 -0.15 4.74
C ALA A 41 -7.24 -0.97 4.50
N ALA A 42 -6.26 -0.46 3.75
CA ALA A 42 -4.97 -1.11 3.58
C ALA A 42 -4.23 -1.24 4.93
N GLU A 43 -4.28 -0.21 5.78
CA GLU A 43 -3.72 -0.23 7.13
C GLU A 43 -4.45 -1.22 8.04
N ALA A 44 -5.77 -1.34 7.95
CA ALA A 44 -6.53 -2.35 8.69
C ALA A 44 -6.17 -3.78 8.26
N LEU A 45 -5.84 -4.00 6.99
CA LEU A 45 -5.46 -5.31 6.44
C LEU A 45 -3.98 -5.65 6.73
N ALA A 46 -3.12 -4.65 6.85
CA ALA A 46 -1.67 -4.84 6.93
C ALA A 46 -1.21 -5.69 8.14
N PRO A 47 -1.73 -5.53 9.37
CA PRO A 47 -1.35 -6.40 10.50
C PRO A 47 -1.72 -7.86 10.26
N GLY A 48 -2.93 -8.14 9.79
CA GLY A 48 -3.39 -9.51 9.51
C GLY A 48 -2.59 -10.17 8.39
N LEU A 49 -2.21 -9.39 7.36
CA LEU A 49 -1.33 -9.85 6.29
C LEU A 49 0.10 -10.07 6.76
N SER A 50 0.61 -9.19 7.61
CA SER A 50 1.98 -9.29 8.14
C SER A 50 2.14 -10.51 9.02
N ASP A 51 1.17 -10.77 9.90
CA ASP A 51 1.08 -11.97 10.73
C ASP A 51 0.97 -13.24 9.87
N SER A 52 0.00 -13.29 8.94
CA SER A 52 -0.23 -14.45 8.08
C SER A 52 0.97 -14.80 7.20
N LEU A 53 1.72 -13.80 6.75
CA LEU A 53 2.86 -13.97 5.85
C LEU A 53 4.21 -14.03 6.59
N GLY A 54 4.21 -13.82 7.92
CA GLY A 54 5.40 -13.80 8.77
C GLY A 54 6.44 -12.75 8.36
N ARG A 55 6.01 -11.66 7.72
CA ARG A 55 6.92 -10.67 7.10
C ARG A 55 6.31 -9.28 7.10
N PRO A 56 7.12 -8.20 7.03
CA PRO A 56 6.59 -6.84 7.01
C PRO A 56 5.74 -6.56 5.77
N VAL A 57 4.77 -5.65 5.91
CA VAL A 57 3.89 -5.18 4.83
C VAL A 57 4.20 -3.73 4.51
N GLU A 58 4.44 -3.44 3.23
CA GLU A 58 4.62 -2.10 2.69
C GLU A 58 3.33 -1.65 1.99
N ILE A 59 2.89 -0.42 2.25
CA ILE A 59 1.74 0.18 1.59
C ILE A 59 2.24 1.28 0.65
N HIS A 60 1.97 1.12 -0.65
CA HIS A 60 2.29 2.09 -1.68
C HIS A 60 1.00 2.69 -2.24
N VAL A 61 0.94 4.01 -2.29
CA VAL A 61 -0.24 4.77 -2.75
C VAL A 61 0.16 5.56 -3.97
N GLN A 62 -0.65 5.48 -5.03
CA GLN A 62 -0.42 6.28 -6.23
C GLN A 62 -1.27 7.55 -6.18
N HIS A 63 -0.65 8.72 -6.19
CA HIS A 63 -1.37 9.99 -6.27
C HIS A 63 -2.01 10.20 -7.65
N ALA A 64 -2.93 11.17 -7.72
CA ALA A 64 -3.66 11.47 -8.96
C ALA A 64 -2.76 11.99 -10.10
N ASP A 65 -1.57 12.52 -9.77
CA ASP A 65 -0.53 12.91 -10.73
C ASP A 65 0.28 11.72 -11.27
N GLY A 66 -0.05 10.50 -10.80
CA GLY A 66 0.59 9.25 -11.16
C GLY A 66 1.89 8.96 -10.41
N THR A 67 2.29 9.80 -9.45
CA THR A 67 3.44 9.54 -8.57
C THR A 67 3.10 8.48 -7.52
N TRP A 68 4.10 7.74 -7.06
CA TRP A 68 3.94 6.73 -6.01
C TRP A 68 4.62 7.20 -4.73
N GLU A 69 3.91 7.02 -3.62
CA GLU A 69 4.39 7.30 -2.28
C GLU A 69 4.33 6.02 -1.44
N GLU A 70 5.39 5.75 -0.70
CA GLU A 70 5.36 4.76 0.37
C GLU A 70 4.69 5.39 1.59
N HIS A 71 3.56 4.82 1.99
CA HIS A 71 2.72 5.39 3.03
C HIS A 71 3.07 4.85 4.41
N ASN A 72 3.27 3.52 4.54
CA ASN A 72 3.48 2.89 5.84
C ASN A 72 4.20 1.53 5.71
N PHE A 73 4.95 1.18 6.75
CA PHE A 73 5.67 -0.09 6.91
C PHE A 73 5.22 -0.79 8.20
N VAL A 74 4.52 -1.91 8.08
CA VAL A 74 4.03 -2.70 9.22
C VAL A 74 4.94 -3.91 9.42
N VAL A 75 5.56 -4.05 10.60
CA VAL A 75 6.44 -5.18 10.92
C VAL A 75 5.66 -6.33 11.55
N ALA A 76 5.98 -7.57 11.13
CA ALA A 76 5.49 -8.77 11.80
C ALA A 76 6.06 -8.82 13.22
N GLY A 77 5.31 -8.30 14.20
CA GLY A 77 5.63 -8.39 15.62
C GLY A 77 6.13 -7.12 16.33
N LEU A 78 6.01 -5.91 15.77
CA LEU A 78 6.33 -4.69 16.53
C LEU A 78 5.39 -3.52 16.18
N VAL A 79 4.51 -3.17 17.12
CA VAL A 79 3.87 -1.85 17.18
C VAL A 79 4.93 -0.84 17.62
N ALA A 80 5.39 0.04 16.72
CA ALA A 80 5.91 1.37 17.07
C ALA A 80 6.26 2.22 15.82
N GLY A 81 5.62 3.38 15.74
CA GLY A 81 6.30 4.65 15.44
C GLY A 81 6.74 4.89 13.99
N SER A 82 5.92 5.64 13.26
CA SER A 82 6.24 6.28 11.98
C SER A 82 7.60 6.99 12.00
N GLY A 83 8.39 6.75 10.96
CA GLY A 83 9.57 7.55 10.70
C GLY A 83 10.41 7.01 9.57
N TYR A 84 9.89 6.92 8.34
CA TYR A 84 10.75 6.64 7.18
C TYR A 84 10.43 7.53 5.98
N SER A 85 11.53 8.10 5.49
CA SER A 85 11.67 9.18 4.52
C SER A 85 11.37 8.70 3.10
N SER A 86 10.59 9.51 2.38
CA SER A 86 10.21 9.34 0.97
C SER A 86 11.42 9.10 0.07
N SER A 87 11.57 7.87 -0.41
CA SER A 87 12.53 7.49 -1.44
C SER A 87 11.79 7.23 -2.75
N ALA A 88 12.02 8.09 -3.74
CA ALA A 88 11.34 8.10 -5.02
C ALA A 88 11.51 6.78 -5.80
N TRP A 89 10.46 5.97 -5.87
CA TRP A 89 10.40 4.83 -6.79
C TRP A 89 10.00 5.34 -8.19
N SER A 90 11.01 5.49 -9.05
CA SER A 90 10.82 5.81 -10.47
C SER A 90 10.37 4.58 -11.26
N ARG A 91 9.36 4.79 -12.10
CA ARG A 91 8.71 3.83 -13.00
C ARG A 91 9.69 3.25 -14.03
N HIS A 92 9.66 1.93 -14.23
CA HIS A 92 10.24 1.30 -15.43
C HIS A 92 9.13 1.04 -16.46
N ALA A 93 9.41 1.47 -17.69
CA ALA A 93 8.62 1.31 -18.91
C ALA A 93 8.60 -0.15 -19.40
#